data_AF-A0A530Y9W1-F1
#
_entry.id   AF-A0A530Y9W1-F1
#
_cell.length_a   1.000
_cell.length_b   1.000
_cell.length_c   1.000
_cell.angle_alpha   90.00
_cell.angle_beta   90.00
_cell.angle_gamma   90.00
#
_symmetry.space_group_name_H-M   'P 1'
#
loop_
_entity.id
_entity.type
_entity.pdbx_description
1 polymer ?
#
loop_
_entity_poly.entity_id
_entity_poly.type
_entity_poly.pdbx_seq_one_letter_code
_entity_poly.pdbx_strand_id
1 'polypeptide(L)' 'KPVHPYTRSLVAAVPFPDLDRPMDFTTLKLDGASDTSTWGPQFRDESDKDMLSPLDLGGGHLVLARRTADVSELRH' A
#
# COMPACT_ATOMS: atom_id res chain seq x y z
N LYS A 1 -7.43 2.51 7.80
CA LYS A 1 -7.53 1.87 6.46
C LYS A 1 -6.12 1.76 5.88
N PRO A 2 -5.76 0.68 5.17
CA PRO A 2 -4.40 0.47 4.67
C PRO A 2 -4.03 1.56 3.65
N VAL A 3 -2.89 2.20 3.88
CA VAL A 3 -2.42 3.31 3.04
C VAL A 3 -1.46 2.85 1.94
N HIS A 4 -0.73 1.75 2.17
CA HIS A 4 0.20 1.22 1.19
C HIS A 4 -0.55 0.57 0.01
N PRO A 5 -0.22 0.93 -1.26
CA PRO A 5 -0.89 0.39 -2.45
C PRO A 5 -0.91 -1.14 -2.50
N TYR A 6 0.24 -1.79 -2.27
CA TYR A 6 0.36 -3.26 -2.22
C TYR A 6 -0.60 -3.90 -1.19
N THR A 7 -0.60 -3.40 0.05
CA THR A 7 -1.47 -3.93 1.12
C THR A 7 -2.94 -3.65 0.83
N ARG A 8 -3.26 -2.49 0.24
CA ARG A 8 -4.62 -2.16 -0.19
C ARG A 8 -5.11 -3.15 -1.26
N SER A 9 -4.27 -3.47 -2.24
CA SER A 9 -4.60 -4.45 -3.29
C SER A 9 -4.75 -5.86 -2.73
N LEU A 10 -3.88 -6.29 -1.81
CA LEU A 10 -4.04 -7.59 -1.13
C LEU A 10 -5.35 -7.69 -0.35
N VAL A 11 -5.71 -6.66 0.42
CA VAL A 11 -6.98 -6.64 1.16
C VAL A 11 -8.18 -6.63 0.23
N ALA A 12 -8.12 -5.90 -0.89
CA ALA A 12 -9.18 -5.87 -1.90
C ALA A 12 -9.32 -7.21 -2.65
N ALA A 13 -8.23 -7.98 -2.75
CA ALA A 13 -8.22 -9.28 -3.39
C ALA A 13 -8.77 -10.41 -2.52
N VAL A 14 -9.01 -10.17 -1.21
CA VAL A 14 -9.66 -11.14 -0.34
C VAL A 14 -11.16 -11.18 -0.68
N PRO A 15 -11.67 -12.30 -1.25
CA PRO A 15 -13.10 -12.45 -1.43
C PRO A 15 -13.76 -12.54 -0.05
N PHE A 16 -14.75 -11.69 0.22
CA PHE A 16 -15.77 -12.05 1.19
C PHE A 16 -16.68 -13.08 0.51
N PRO A 17 -17.01 -14.21 1.16
CA PRO A 17 -17.93 -15.20 0.62
C PRO A 17 -19.36 -14.64 0.69
N ASP A 18 -19.64 -13.65 -0.14
CA ASP A 18 -20.93 -12.99 -0.28
C ASP A 18 -21.28 -12.98 -1.77
N LEU A 19 -22.27 -13.79 -2.15
CA LEU A 19 -22.71 -13.95 -3.54
C LEU A 19 -23.45 -12.69 -4.04
N ASP A 20 -23.93 -11.83 -3.15
CA ASP A 20 -24.62 -10.58 -3.48
C ASP A 20 -23.63 -9.41 -3.70
N ARG A 21 -22.35 -9.60 -3.39
CA ARG A 21 -21.28 -8.60 -3.58
C ARG A 21 -20.16 -9.17 -4.44
N PRO A 22 -20.40 -9.38 -5.75
CA PRO A 22 -19.42 -9.97 -6.65
C PRO A 22 -18.11 -9.17 -6.63
N MET A 23 -17.00 -9.91 -6.64
CA MET A 23 -15.65 -9.35 -6.63
C MET A 23 -15.46 -8.37 -7.80
N ASP A 24 -15.17 -7.11 -7.48
CA ASP A 24 -14.93 -6.06 -8.49
C ASP A 24 -13.50 -6.17 -9.04
N PHE A 25 -13.33 -7.04 -10.03
CA PHE A 25 -12.05 -7.26 -10.72
C PHE A 25 -11.52 -6.01 -11.43
N THR A 26 -12.36 -5.02 -11.73
CA THR A 26 -11.95 -3.72 -12.26
C THR A 26 -11.20 -2.87 -11.24
N THR A 27 -11.49 -3.04 -9.94
CA THR A 27 -10.75 -2.39 -8.85
C THR A 27 -9.54 -3.17 -8.36
N LEU A 28 -9.49 -4.49 -8.60
CA LEU A 28 -8.29 -5.31 -8.38
C LEU A 28 -7.25 -4.98 -9.47
N LYS A 29 -6.54 -3.87 -9.32
CA LYS A 29 -5.27 -3.62 -10.03
C LYS A 29 -4.18 -4.56 -9.48
N LEU A 30 -4.37 -5.88 -9.56
CA LEU A 30 -3.33 -6.84 -9.16
C LEU A 30 -2.07 -6.66 -10.02
N ASP A 31 -2.24 -6.45 -11.32
CA ASP A 31 -1.13 -6.29 -12.27
C ASP A 31 -0.32 -4.99 -12.06
N GLY A 32 -0.91 -3.97 -11.43
CA GLY A 32 -0.25 -2.68 -11.19
C GLY A 32 0.24 -2.45 -9.76
N ALA A 33 -0.26 -3.22 -8.78
CA ALA A 33 0.09 -3.01 -7.37
C ALA A 33 1.55 -3.35 -7.06
N SER A 34 2.15 -4.25 -7.83
CA SER A 34 3.56 -4.65 -7.71
C SER A 34 4.49 -3.78 -8.57
N ASP A 35 3.94 -2.96 -9.48
CA ASP A 35 4.72 -2.01 -10.27
C ASP A 35 5.08 -0.80 -9.40
N THR A 36 6.28 -0.86 -8.82
CA THR A 36 6.82 0.15 -7.91
C THR A 36 6.90 1.53 -8.55
N SER A 37 6.98 1.63 -9.89
CA SER A 37 7.00 2.91 -10.61
C SER A 37 5.73 3.73 -10.38
N THR A 38 4.60 3.06 -10.12
CA THR A 38 3.29 3.68 -9.89
C THR A 38 3.06 4.10 -8.43
N TRP A 39 3.97 3.74 -7.53
CA TRP A 39 3.84 4.07 -6.12
C TRP A 39 4.19 5.55 -5.87
N GLY A 40 3.59 6.12 -4.83
CA GLY A 40 3.97 7.45 -4.35
C GLY A 40 5.45 7.49 -3.97
N PRO A 41 6.15 8.63 -4.14
CA PRO A 41 7.60 8.74 -3.93
C PRO A 41 8.05 8.36 -2.52
N GLN A 42 7.16 8.46 -1.53
CA GLN A 42 7.38 8.02 -0.15
C GLN A 42 7.56 6.49 0.00
N PHE A 43 7.13 5.69 -0.98
CA PHE A 43 7.13 4.22 -0.92
C PHE A 43 8.18 3.59 -1.85
N ARG A 44 8.94 4.38 -2.61
CA ARG A 44 9.92 3.88 -3.60
C ARG A 44 11.36 3.98 -3.10
N ASP A 45 12.20 3.02 -3.48
CA ASP A 45 13.65 3.10 -3.35
C ASP A 45 14.26 3.71 -4.63
N GLU A 46 14.39 5.03 -4.67
CA GLU A 46 14.99 5.73 -5.83
C GLU A 46 16.52 5.54 -5.89
N SER A 47 17.00 4.30 -5.88
CA SER A 47 18.40 3.83 -6.01
C SER A 47 19.18 3.54 -4.71
N ASP A 48 18.61 3.80 -3.54
CA ASP A 48 19.23 3.45 -2.26
C ASP A 48 18.27 2.60 -1.42
N LYS A 49 18.53 1.28 -1.39
CA LYS A 49 17.70 0.30 -0.67
C LYS A 49 17.63 0.57 0.83
N ASP A 50 18.59 1.30 1.38
CA ASP A 50 18.64 1.61 2.82
C ASP A 50 17.75 2.81 3.21
N MET A 51 17.11 3.49 2.24
CA MET A 51 16.26 4.64 2.53
C MET A 51 14.86 4.30 3.05
N LEU A 52 14.42 3.04 2.94
CA LEU A 52 13.13 2.62 3.46
C LEU A 52 13.26 2.08 4.89
N SER A 53 12.31 2.44 5.74
CA SER A 53 12.20 1.93 7.11
C SER A 53 10.74 1.71 7.49
N PRO A 54 10.44 0.76 8.39
CA PRO A 54 9.10 0.65 8.97
C PRO A 54 8.73 1.95 9.70
N LEU A 55 7.64 2.58 9.29
CA LEU A 55 7.06 3.75 9.93
C LEU A 55 5.71 3.38 10.55
N ASP A 56 5.51 3.73 11.83
CA ASP A 56 4.26 3.47 12.54
C ASP A 56 3.23 4.56 12.24
N LEU A 57 2.12 4.14 11.62
CA LEU A 57 0.99 5.01 11.35
C LEU A 57 0.01 5.08 12.53
N GLY A 58 0.37 4.51 13.67
CA GLY A 58 -0.44 4.43 14.88
C GLY A 58 -1.23 3.11 14.97
N GLY A 59 -1.52 2.69 16.21
CA GLY A 59 -2.24 1.44 16.46
C GLY A 59 -1.46 0.18 16.07
N GLY A 60 -0.13 0.27 15.99
CA GLY A 60 0.75 -0.84 15.58
C GLY A 60 0.74 -1.10 14.07
N HIS A 61 0.21 -0.17 13.26
CA HIS A 61 0.15 -0.32 11.81
C HIS A 61 1.44 0.19 11.17
N LEU A 62 2.39 -0.72 10.97
CA LEU A 62 3.67 -0.43 10.33
C LEU A 62 3.56 -0.49 8.80
N VAL A 63 4.11 0.52 8.13
CA VAL A 63 4.23 0.59 6.67
C VAL A 63 5.67 0.88 6.28
N LEU A 64 6.17 0.23 5.23
CA LEU A 64 7.49 0.51 4.70
C LEU A 64 7.43 1.82 3.89
N ALA A 65 8.16 2.84 4.32
CA ALA A 65 8.22 4.15 3.68
C ALA A 65 9.62 4.75 3.84
N ARG A 66 9.90 5.83 3.11
CA ARG A 66 11.17 6.57 3.25
C ARG A 66 11.33 7.07 4.67
N ARG A 67 12.55 7.00 5.22
CA ARG A 67 12.89 7.50 6.57
C ARG A 67 12.52 8.96 6.79
N THR A 68 12.45 9.75 5.72
CA THR A 68 12.13 11.18 5.74
C THR A 68 10.64 11.48 5.56
N ALA A 69 9.79 10.47 5.32
CA ALA A 69 8.36 10.69 5.09
C ALA A 69 7.64 11.04 6.39
N ASP A 70 6.74 12.02 6.35
CA ASP A 70 5.88 12.34 7.49
C ASP A 70 4.62 11.45 7.47
N VAL A 71 4.17 11.01 8.65
CA VAL A 71 2.97 10.15 8.79
C VAL A 71 1.72 10.81 8.20
N SER A 72 1.63 12.13 8.21
CA SER A 72 0.51 12.89 7.63
C SER A 72 0.47 12.78 6.12
N GLU A 73 1.64 12.71 5.46
CA GLU A 73 1.77 12.53 4.00
C GLU A 73 1.33 11.12 3.56
N LEU A 74 1.36 10.16 4.48
CA LEU A 74 0.95 8.78 4.23
C LEU A 74 -0.54 8.53 4.42
N ARG A 75 -1.26 9.46 5.06
CA ARG A 75 -2.68 9.31 5.41
C ARG A 75 -3.64 9.98 4.42
N HIS A 76 -3.12 10.77 3.47
CA HIS A 76 -3.88 11.35 2.35
C HIS A 76 -4.01 10.37 1.18
#